data_AF-A0A368ZFV8-F1
#
_entry.id   AF-A0A368ZFV8-F1
#
_cell.length_a   1.000
_cell.length_b   1.000
_cell.length_c   1.000
_cell.angle_alpha   90.00
_cell.angle_beta   90.00
_cell.angle_gamma   90.00
#
_symmetry.space_group_name_H-M   'P 1'
#
loop_
_entity.id
_entity.type
_entity.pdbx_description
1 polymer ?
#
loop_
_entity_poly.entity_id
_entity_poly.type
_entity_poly.pdbx_seq_one_letter_code
_entity_poly.pdbx_strand_id
1 'polypeptide(L)'
;MLIVTEHYLVSTTYDKNSGAFIKTRGGAWKQNANETINLTLEFDSENPDTVGTQDDFNIMMNKETLIFLDDNVKFQRLDDGGPGILNGAWLMSARMKDGTLQQRNTNKARKTMKILSGSRFQWIAYNTETKTYMATGGGTYTSIDERYTETIEFFSKDPSKVGLQLEFSYQLIDGNWQHTGKSSKGDPTHEVWSLRKSL
;
A
#
# COMPACT_ATOMS: atom_id res chain seq x y z
N MET A 1 2.66 10.76 3.26
CA MET A 1 1.55 9.85 3.62
C MET A 1 2.12 8.66 4.37
N LEU A 2 1.47 8.25 5.46
CA LEU A 2 1.78 7.03 6.21
C LEU A 2 0.49 6.21 6.30
N ILE A 3 0.53 4.94 5.90
CA ILE A 3 -0.56 3.98 6.11
C ILE A 3 -0.02 2.89 7.02
N VAL A 4 -0.71 2.65 8.14
CA VAL A 4 -0.37 1.60 9.11
C VAL A 4 -1.56 0.66 9.20
N THR A 5 -1.32 -0.62 8.96
CA THR A 5 -2.25 -1.73 9.17
C THR A 5 -1.73 -2.60 10.32
N GLU A 6 -2.46 -3.63 10.71
CA GLU A 6 -2.12 -4.47 11.86
C GLU A 6 -0.66 -4.99 11.87
N HIS A 7 -0.12 -5.36 10.70
CA HIS A 7 1.22 -5.95 10.59
C HIS A 7 2.14 -5.27 9.59
N TYR A 8 1.62 -4.36 8.77
CA TYR A 8 2.37 -3.72 7.69
C TYR A 8 2.17 -2.22 7.69
N LEU A 9 3.22 -1.49 7.34
CA LEU A 9 3.16 -0.05 7.14
C LEU A 9 3.87 0.36 5.85
N VAL A 10 3.48 1.52 5.33
CA VAL A 10 4.17 2.21 4.25
C VAL A 10 4.26 3.70 4.53
N SER A 11 5.44 4.27 4.32
CA SER A 11 5.69 5.70 4.33
C SER A 11 6.07 6.17 2.93
N THR A 12 5.35 7.16 2.42
CA THR A 12 5.53 7.71 1.07
C THR A 12 5.55 9.22 1.10
N THR A 13 6.57 9.81 0.46
CA THR A 13 6.71 11.25 0.28
C THR A 13 6.51 11.59 -1.19
N TYR A 14 5.69 12.59 -1.45
CA TYR A 14 5.40 13.14 -2.77
C TYR A 14 5.07 14.62 -2.62
N ASP A 15 5.26 15.39 -3.69
CA ASP A 15 4.83 16.78 -3.74
C ASP A 15 3.29 16.84 -3.80
N LYS A 16 2.67 17.54 -2.85
CA LYS A 16 1.21 17.57 -2.71
C LYS A 16 0.50 18.26 -3.88
N ASN A 17 1.15 19.21 -4.55
CA ASN A 17 0.50 20.03 -5.57
C ASN A 17 0.59 19.36 -6.95
N SER A 18 1.76 18.81 -7.28
CA SER A 18 2.04 18.17 -8.57
C SER A 18 1.83 16.66 -8.56
N GLY A 19 1.77 16.03 -7.38
CA GLY A 19 1.78 14.58 -7.23
C GLY A 19 3.12 13.93 -7.58
N ALA A 20 4.19 14.72 -7.73
CA ALA A 20 5.52 14.22 -8.06
C ALA A 20 6.02 13.29 -6.94
N PHE A 21 6.21 12.02 -7.27
CA PHE A 21 6.74 11.01 -6.36
C PHE A 21 8.18 11.35 -5.97
N ILE A 22 8.48 11.27 -4.66
CA ILE A 22 9.83 11.47 -4.14
C ILE A 22 10.40 10.14 -3.66
N LYS A 23 9.73 9.48 -2.70
CA LYS A 23 10.22 8.22 -2.13
C LYS A 23 9.14 7.40 -1.45
N THR A 24 9.37 6.09 -1.32
CA THR A 24 8.58 5.19 -0.50
C THR A 24 9.44 4.13 0.16
N ARG A 25 9.11 3.80 1.41
CA ARG A 25 9.68 2.65 2.12
C ARG A 25 8.61 2.00 3.00
N GLY A 26 8.75 0.72 3.27
CA GLY A 26 7.78 0.00 4.08
C GLY A 26 8.05 -1.49 4.19
N GLY A 27 7.21 -2.15 4.96
CA GLY A 27 7.38 -3.55 5.29
C GLY A 27 6.58 -3.97 6.51
N ALA A 28 7.00 -5.08 7.11
CA ALA A 28 6.37 -5.63 8.29
C ALA A 28 6.80 -4.85 9.53
N TRP A 29 5.87 -4.56 10.43
CA TRP A 29 6.19 -3.89 11.69
C TRP A 29 5.61 -4.63 12.89
N LYS A 30 6.25 -4.44 14.04
CA LYS A 30 5.78 -4.93 15.33
C LYS A 30 6.02 -3.85 16.39
N GLN A 31 5.10 -3.73 17.34
CA GLN A 31 5.33 -2.90 18.52
C GLN A 31 6.12 -3.72 19.55
N ASN A 32 7.23 -3.17 20.03
CA ASN A 32 7.98 -3.70 21.16
C ASN A 32 7.46 -3.07 22.47
N ALA A 33 7.95 -3.54 23.61
CA ALA A 33 7.74 -2.84 24.89
C ALA A 33 8.27 -1.39 24.80
N ASN A 34 7.70 -0.48 25.61
CA ASN A 34 8.16 0.90 25.78
C ASN A 34 8.06 1.81 24.55
N GLU A 35 6.92 1.77 23.84
CA GLU A 35 6.61 2.75 22.77
C GLU A 35 7.64 2.75 21.61
N THR A 36 8.35 1.64 21.41
CA THR A 36 9.22 1.43 20.24
C THR A 36 8.49 0.57 19.20
N ILE A 37 8.62 0.90 17.92
CA ILE A 37 8.24 0.03 16.81
C ILE A 37 9.48 -0.49 16.09
N ASN A 38 9.46 -1.77 15.74
CA ASN A 38 10.47 -2.40 14.89
C ASN A 38 9.87 -2.56 13.48
N LEU A 39 10.54 -2.02 12.47
CA LEU A 39 10.18 -2.11 11.06
C LEU A 39 11.18 -2.98 10.33
N THR A 40 10.74 -4.14 9.85
CA THR A 40 11.50 -4.96 8.90
C THR A 40 11.21 -4.47 7.48
N LEU A 41 12.21 -3.88 6.82
CA LEU A 41 12.07 -3.28 5.50
C LEU A 41 11.95 -4.34 4.41
N GLU A 42 10.88 -4.27 3.63
CA GLU A 42 10.65 -5.16 2.47
C GLU A 42 10.91 -4.45 1.14
N PHE A 43 10.85 -3.12 1.15
CA PHE A 43 11.15 -2.28 0.01
C PHE A 43 11.61 -0.90 0.49
N ASP A 44 12.53 -0.33 -0.26
CA ASP A 44 13.01 1.04 -0.12
C ASP A 44 13.33 1.54 -1.54
N SER A 45 12.70 2.64 -1.95
CA SER A 45 12.89 3.20 -3.29
C SER A 45 14.18 4.00 -3.45
N GLU A 46 14.81 4.43 -2.35
CA GLU A 46 16.04 5.22 -2.36
C GLU A 46 17.27 4.35 -2.14
N ASN A 47 17.20 3.41 -1.18
CA ASN A 47 18.34 2.59 -0.81
C ASN A 47 17.99 1.08 -0.78
N PRO A 48 18.25 0.33 -1.86
CA PRO A 48 18.01 -1.10 -1.90
C PRO A 48 18.71 -1.88 -0.77
N ASP A 49 19.86 -1.43 -0.27
CA ASP A 49 20.64 -2.20 0.69
C ASP A 49 19.95 -2.37 2.05
N THR A 50 19.02 -1.47 2.40
CA THR A 50 18.20 -1.54 3.62
C THR A 50 17.12 -2.63 3.54
N VAL A 51 16.83 -3.18 2.35
CA VAL A 51 15.84 -4.27 2.24
C VAL A 51 16.36 -5.50 2.97
N GLY A 52 15.54 -5.99 3.91
CA GLY A 52 15.84 -7.09 4.82
C GLY A 52 16.43 -6.66 6.16
N THR A 53 16.74 -5.37 6.37
CA THR A 53 17.17 -4.84 7.68
C THR A 53 15.98 -4.50 8.56
N GLN A 54 16.28 -4.26 9.84
CA GLN A 54 15.34 -3.79 10.84
C GLN A 54 15.73 -2.39 11.29
N ASP A 55 14.75 -1.49 11.31
CA ASP A 55 14.86 -0.16 11.91
C ASP A 55 13.99 -0.13 13.17
N ASP A 56 14.53 0.40 14.28
CA ASP A 56 13.77 0.68 15.48
C ASP A 56 13.44 2.17 15.56
N PHE A 57 12.19 2.51 15.87
CA PHE A 57 11.75 3.89 16.05
C PHE A 57 11.07 4.07 17.39
N ASN A 58 11.49 5.08 18.14
CA ASN A 58 10.76 5.53 19.31
C ASN A 58 9.57 6.37 18.85
N ILE A 59 8.38 6.02 19.33
CA ILE A 59 7.14 6.71 18.95
C ILE A 59 6.41 7.27 20.17
N MET A 60 5.69 8.38 19.96
CA MET A 60 4.59 8.78 20.83
C MET A 60 3.30 8.77 20.02
N MET A 61 2.27 8.11 20.51
CA MET A 61 0.99 7.99 19.81
C MET A 61 -0.20 8.26 20.71
N ASN A 62 -1.21 8.94 20.16
CA ASN A 62 -2.54 9.04 20.74
C ASN A 62 -3.61 8.83 19.64
N LYS A 63 -4.87 9.17 19.95
CA LYS A 63 -5.98 9.03 19.00
C LYS A 63 -5.85 9.93 17.77
N GLU A 64 -5.11 11.03 17.82
CA GLU A 64 -5.04 12.02 16.75
C GLU A 64 -3.67 12.08 16.06
N THR A 65 -2.60 11.69 16.75
CA THR A 65 -1.23 11.93 16.29
C THR A 65 -0.32 10.74 16.55
N LEU A 66 0.64 10.56 15.64
CA LEU A 66 1.80 9.69 15.79
C LEU A 66 3.06 10.53 15.56
N ILE A 67 4.02 10.44 16.47
CA ILE A 67 5.29 11.17 16.39
C ILE A 67 6.41 10.15 16.39
N PHE A 68 7.28 10.20 15.39
CA PHE A 68 8.57 9.51 15.37
C PHE A 68 9.59 10.43 16.05
N LEU A 69 10.06 10.05 17.23
CA LEU A 69 10.88 10.91 18.08
C LEU A 69 12.27 11.15 17.51
N ASP A 70 12.87 10.11 16.92
CA ASP A 70 14.25 10.14 16.44
C ASP A 70 14.40 11.08 15.23
N ASP A 71 13.37 11.15 14.38
CA ASP A 71 13.35 11.99 13.17
C ASP A 71 12.61 13.33 13.37
N ASN A 72 12.00 13.54 14.55
CA ASN A 72 11.09 14.64 14.85
C ASN A 72 9.97 14.81 13.80
N VAL A 73 9.44 13.69 13.30
CA VAL A 73 8.36 13.68 12.29
C VAL A 73 7.03 13.43 12.97
N LYS A 74 6.06 14.32 12.75
CA LYS A 74 4.69 14.22 13.28
C LYS A 74 3.70 13.94 12.15
N PHE A 75 2.89 12.90 12.35
CA PHE A 75 1.74 12.56 11.52
C PHE A 75 0.45 12.89 12.25
N GLN A 76 -0.51 13.46 11.52
CA GLN A 76 -1.89 13.59 11.95
C GLN A 76 -2.71 12.43 11.40
N ARG A 77 -3.53 11.81 12.24
CA ARG A 77 -4.45 10.75 11.84
C ARG A 77 -5.51 11.31 10.89
N LEU A 78 -5.72 10.62 9.78
CA LEU A 78 -6.73 10.97 8.78
C LEU A 78 -7.99 10.11 8.89
N ASP A 79 -7.84 8.86 9.34
CA ASP A 79 -8.93 7.94 9.57
C ASP A 79 -8.57 6.88 10.63
N ASP A 80 -9.57 6.14 11.09
CA ASP A 80 -9.46 5.07 12.09
C ASP A 80 -9.70 3.68 11.49
N GLY A 81 -9.56 3.54 10.17
CA GLY A 81 -9.88 2.32 9.42
C GLY A 81 -11.21 2.38 8.68
N GLY A 82 -12.08 3.34 8.96
CA GLY A 82 -13.27 3.66 8.14
C GLY A 82 -13.08 4.93 7.27
N PRO A 83 -14.00 5.24 6.34
CA PRO A 83 -15.24 4.52 6.05
C PRO A 83 -15.06 3.33 5.08
N GLY A 84 -13.90 3.20 4.42
CA GLY A 84 -13.65 2.11 3.49
C GLY A 84 -13.53 0.76 4.17
N ILE A 85 -14.07 -0.30 3.54
CA ILE A 85 -14.13 -1.65 4.13
C ILE A 85 -12.98 -2.57 3.70
N LEU A 86 -12.01 -2.03 2.97
CA LEU A 86 -10.87 -2.77 2.42
C LEU A 86 -9.57 -2.47 3.19
N ASN A 87 -9.67 -1.89 4.40
CA ASN A 87 -8.53 -1.58 5.24
C ASN A 87 -7.68 -2.85 5.49
N GLY A 88 -6.37 -2.76 5.27
CA GLY A 88 -5.47 -3.90 5.36
C GLY A 88 -4.38 -3.90 4.29
N ALA A 89 -3.45 -4.84 4.43
CA ALA A 89 -2.44 -5.12 3.42
C ALA A 89 -2.86 -6.36 2.62
N TRP A 90 -2.93 -6.24 1.30
CA TRP A 90 -3.45 -7.24 0.39
C TRP A 90 -2.39 -7.58 -0.65
N LEU A 91 -2.18 -8.87 -0.92
CA LEU A 91 -1.29 -9.33 -1.98
C LEU A 91 -2.10 -9.79 -3.19
N MET A 92 -1.68 -9.39 -4.39
CA MET A 92 -2.30 -9.88 -5.63
C MET A 92 -2.07 -11.37 -5.77
N SER A 93 -3.13 -12.15 -5.56
CA SER A 93 -3.13 -13.61 -5.58
C SER A 93 -3.63 -14.18 -6.91
N ALA A 94 -4.35 -13.41 -7.72
CA ALA A 94 -4.62 -13.77 -9.12
C ALA A 94 -4.85 -12.54 -10.00
N ARG A 95 -4.75 -12.73 -11.31
CA ARG A 95 -5.19 -11.73 -12.30
C ARG A 95 -5.60 -12.38 -13.60
N MET A 96 -6.51 -11.75 -14.33
CA MET A 96 -6.84 -12.13 -15.70
C MET A 96 -5.66 -11.81 -16.62
N LYS A 97 -5.23 -12.79 -17.40
CA LYS A 97 -4.22 -12.63 -18.45
C LYS A 97 -4.57 -13.56 -19.60
N ASP A 98 -4.57 -13.02 -20.83
CA ASP A 98 -4.87 -13.78 -22.04
C ASP A 98 -6.21 -14.53 -21.94
N GLY A 99 -7.22 -13.89 -21.35
CA GLY A 99 -8.58 -14.46 -21.16
C GLY A 99 -8.70 -15.51 -20.05
N THR A 100 -7.63 -15.80 -19.31
CA THR A 100 -7.63 -16.80 -18.23
C THR A 100 -7.22 -16.20 -16.88
N LEU A 101 -7.85 -16.63 -15.80
CA LEU A 101 -7.47 -16.22 -14.45
C LEU A 101 -6.19 -16.96 -14.04
N GLN A 102 -5.08 -16.24 -13.96
CA GLN A 102 -3.78 -16.79 -13.56
C GLN A 102 -3.53 -16.57 -12.08
N GLN A 103 -3.38 -17.68 -11.35
CA GLN A 103 -3.02 -17.68 -9.94
C GLN A 103 -1.56 -17.23 -9.75
N ARG A 104 -1.31 -16.53 -8.65
CA ARG A 104 0.00 -16.03 -8.23
C ARG A 104 0.31 -16.55 -6.83
N ASN A 105 1.46 -17.21 -6.70
CA ASN A 105 1.97 -17.60 -5.39
C ASN A 105 2.47 -16.35 -4.63
N THR A 106 1.73 -15.97 -3.59
CA THR A 106 2.01 -14.80 -2.74
C THR A 106 3.19 -14.99 -1.79
N ASN A 107 3.72 -16.22 -1.66
CA ASN A 107 4.89 -16.53 -0.84
C ASN A 107 6.21 -16.23 -1.56
N LYS A 108 6.20 -16.00 -2.88
CA LYS A 108 7.42 -15.62 -3.62
C LYS A 108 7.89 -14.21 -3.25
N ALA A 109 9.19 -13.96 -3.46
CA ALA A 109 9.83 -12.68 -3.16
C ALA A 109 9.30 -11.50 -3.97
N ARG A 110 8.96 -11.73 -5.25
CA ARG A 110 8.32 -10.70 -6.09
C ARG A 110 6.85 -10.54 -5.73
N LYS A 111 6.50 -9.39 -5.15
CA LYS A 111 5.17 -9.09 -4.63
C LYS A 111 4.56 -7.88 -5.34
N THR A 112 3.23 -7.88 -5.38
CA THR A 112 2.42 -6.69 -5.66
C THR A 112 1.45 -6.58 -4.51
N MET A 113 1.59 -5.53 -3.70
CA MET A 113 0.80 -5.30 -2.51
C MET A 113 -0.06 -4.06 -2.71
N LYS A 114 -1.31 -4.10 -2.26
CA LYS A 114 -2.13 -2.92 -1.98
C LYS A 114 -2.25 -2.79 -0.46
N ILE A 115 -1.97 -1.62 0.09
CA ILE A 115 -2.12 -1.34 1.52
C ILE A 115 -3.08 -0.17 1.67
N LEU A 116 -4.13 -0.36 2.47
CA LEU A 116 -5.23 0.57 2.61
C LEU A 116 -5.51 0.88 4.09
N SER A 117 -5.78 2.15 4.36
CA SER A 117 -6.48 2.59 5.58
C SER A 117 -7.99 2.63 5.30
N GLY A 118 -8.76 3.43 6.03
CA GLY A 118 -10.17 3.68 5.70
C GLY A 118 -10.40 4.67 4.56
N SER A 119 -9.44 5.54 4.24
CA SER A 119 -9.58 6.58 3.20
C SER A 119 -8.40 6.70 2.25
N ARG A 120 -7.28 6.02 2.53
CA ARG A 120 -6.04 6.08 1.75
C ARG A 120 -5.65 4.71 1.25
N PHE A 121 -5.02 4.66 0.09
CA PHE A 121 -4.46 3.44 -0.47
C PHE A 121 -3.09 3.71 -1.09
N GLN A 122 -2.29 2.65 -1.18
CA GLN A 122 -1.11 2.60 -2.00
C GLN A 122 -0.95 1.19 -2.57
N TRP A 123 -0.68 1.07 -3.87
CA TRP A 123 -0.15 -0.17 -4.43
C TRP A 123 1.37 -0.06 -4.63
N ILE A 124 2.09 -1.14 -4.42
CA ILE A 124 3.55 -1.22 -4.53
C ILE A 124 3.95 -2.54 -5.17
N ALA A 125 4.83 -2.49 -6.16
CA ALA A 125 5.49 -3.66 -6.74
C ALA A 125 6.96 -3.67 -6.33
N TYR A 126 7.41 -4.76 -5.73
CA TYR A 126 8.78 -4.92 -5.22
C TYR A 126 9.23 -6.38 -5.21
N ASN A 127 10.52 -6.62 -4.97
CA ASN A 127 11.11 -7.93 -4.78
C ASN A 127 12.04 -7.91 -3.57
N THR A 128 11.74 -8.74 -2.56
CA THR A 128 12.50 -8.80 -1.30
C THR A 128 13.86 -9.48 -1.43
N GLU A 129 14.03 -10.41 -2.37
CA GLU A 129 15.30 -11.14 -2.57
C GLU A 129 16.28 -10.31 -3.39
N THR A 130 15.81 -9.75 -4.51
CA THR A 130 16.65 -8.89 -5.37
C THR A 130 16.70 -7.45 -4.87
N LYS A 131 16.06 -7.16 -3.73
CA LYS A 131 15.97 -5.83 -3.11
C LYS A 131 15.41 -4.74 -4.03
N THR A 132 14.64 -5.14 -5.05
CA THR A 132 14.27 -4.27 -6.16
C THR A 132 12.91 -3.63 -5.91
N TYR A 133 12.88 -2.31 -5.78
CA TYR A 133 11.68 -1.51 -5.97
C TYR A 133 11.35 -1.39 -7.47
N MET A 134 10.10 -1.66 -7.86
CA MET A 134 9.66 -1.58 -9.26
C MET A 134 8.81 -0.34 -9.54
N ALA A 135 7.68 -0.19 -8.86
CA ALA A 135 6.75 0.93 -9.08
C ALA A 135 5.73 1.05 -7.94
N THR A 136 5.16 2.24 -7.78
CA THR A 136 4.07 2.50 -6.82
C THR A 136 3.14 3.60 -7.32
N GLY A 137 1.93 3.58 -6.81
CA GLY A 137 0.97 4.68 -6.92
C GLY A 137 0.00 4.61 -5.76
N GLY A 138 -0.65 5.73 -5.46
CA GLY A 138 -1.56 5.81 -4.34
C GLY A 138 -2.27 7.15 -4.24
N GLY A 139 -3.08 7.29 -3.22
CA GLY A 139 -3.94 8.45 -3.00
C GLY A 139 -5.12 8.09 -2.12
N THR A 140 -6.31 8.56 -2.50
CA THR A 140 -7.55 8.29 -1.77
C THR A 140 -8.39 7.22 -2.45
N TYR A 141 -9.25 6.56 -1.68
CA TYR A 141 -10.22 5.64 -2.24
C TYR A 141 -11.58 5.69 -1.55
N THR A 142 -12.59 5.18 -2.23
CA THR A 142 -13.91 4.84 -1.67
C THR A 142 -14.27 3.39 -2.01
N SER A 143 -15.18 2.79 -1.22
CA SER A 143 -15.68 1.42 -1.42
C SER A 143 -17.20 1.37 -1.18
N ILE A 144 -17.95 2.17 -1.94
CA ILE A 144 -19.39 2.44 -1.73
C ILE A 144 -20.19 1.72 -2.83
N ASP A 145 -21.32 1.11 -2.49
CA ASP A 145 -22.25 0.47 -3.45
C ASP A 145 -21.57 -0.49 -4.43
N GLU A 146 -20.72 -1.40 -3.91
CA GLU A 146 -19.95 -2.37 -4.71
C GLU A 146 -18.98 -1.73 -5.73
N ARG A 147 -18.69 -0.43 -5.58
CA ARG A 147 -17.70 0.31 -6.37
C ARG A 147 -16.49 0.68 -5.53
N TYR A 148 -15.33 0.32 -6.04
CA TYR A 148 -14.03 0.72 -5.53
C TYR A 148 -13.46 1.79 -6.46
N THR A 149 -13.31 3.01 -5.96
CA THR A 149 -12.83 4.14 -6.76
C THR A 149 -11.53 4.65 -6.19
N GLU A 150 -10.48 4.65 -6.99
CA GLU A 150 -9.16 5.19 -6.67
C GLU A 150 -9.01 6.60 -7.25
N THR A 151 -8.61 7.58 -6.44
CA THR A 151 -8.11 8.87 -6.94
C THR A 151 -6.60 8.91 -6.80
N ILE A 152 -5.89 9.03 -7.92
CA ILE A 152 -4.43 8.97 -7.96
C ILE A 152 -3.85 10.31 -7.51
N GLU A 153 -3.13 10.32 -6.38
CA GLU A 153 -2.40 11.49 -5.89
C GLU A 153 -0.92 11.44 -6.23
N PHE A 154 -0.35 10.25 -6.42
CA PHE A 154 1.03 10.07 -6.88
C PHE A 154 1.17 8.79 -7.71
N PHE A 155 2.12 8.80 -8.64
CA PHE A 155 2.48 7.63 -9.45
C PHE A 155 3.96 7.71 -9.83
N SER A 156 4.75 6.73 -9.41
CA SER A 156 6.22 6.84 -9.47
C SER A 156 6.83 6.67 -10.86
N LYS A 157 6.14 6.00 -11.77
CA LYS A 157 6.60 5.78 -13.16
C LYS A 157 5.93 6.69 -14.19
N ASP A 158 4.85 7.37 -13.84
CA ASP A 158 4.07 8.15 -14.80
C ASP A 158 3.28 9.26 -14.08
N PRO A 159 3.87 10.45 -13.88
CA PRO A 159 3.20 11.55 -13.20
C PRO A 159 1.96 12.07 -13.97
N SER A 160 1.80 11.75 -15.26
CA SER A 160 0.60 12.14 -16.02
C SER A 160 -0.67 11.44 -15.52
N LYS A 161 -0.54 10.42 -14.65
CA LYS A 161 -1.67 9.71 -14.04
C LYS A 161 -2.22 10.40 -12.80
N VAL A 162 -1.54 11.40 -12.25
CA VAL A 162 -2.02 12.17 -11.10
C VAL A 162 -3.34 12.87 -11.47
N GLY A 163 -4.32 12.79 -10.58
CA GLY A 163 -5.67 13.32 -10.76
C GLY A 163 -6.64 12.39 -11.49
N LEU A 164 -6.17 11.27 -12.05
CA LEU A 164 -7.08 10.27 -12.62
C LEU A 164 -7.93 9.62 -11.52
N GLN A 165 -9.18 9.33 -11.88
CA GLN A 165 -10.07 8.47 -11.10
C GLN A 165 -10.23 7.14 -11.83
N LEU A 166 -9.97 6.04 -11.12
CA LEU A 166 -10.14 4.68 -11.63
C LEU A 166 -11.27 4.03 -10.86
N GLU A 167 -12.31 3.61 -11.57
CA GLU A 167 -13.47 2.93 -10.99
C GLU A 167 -13.45 1.45 -11.32
N PHE A 168 -13.72 0.63 -10.31
CA PHE A 168 -13.81 -0.82 -10.42
C PHE A 168 -15.08 -1.30 -9.72
N SER A 169 -15.76 -2.28 -10.30
CA SER A 169 -16.70 -3.10 -9.53
C SER A 169 -15.88 -3.99 -8.60
N TYR A 170 -16.27 -4.12 -7.33
CA TYR A 170 -15.57 -4.97 -6.38
C TYR A 170 -16.51 -5.83 -5.54
N GLN A 171 -15.97 -6.94 -5.04
CA GLN A 171 -16.64 -7.86 -4.14
C GLN A 171 -15.64 -8.56 -3.22
N LEU A 172 -16.10 -8.97 -2.04
CA LEU A 172 -15.36 -9.86 -1.15
C LEU A 172 -15.97 -11.27 -1.26
N ILE A 173 -15.20 -12.21 -1.79
CA ILE A 173 -15.59 -13.63 -1.92
C ILE A 173 -14.62 -14.47 -1.10
N ASP A 174 -15.13 -15.20 -0.11
CA ASP A 174 -14.33 -16.05 0.79
C ASP A 174 -13.14 -15.30 1.42
N GLY A 175 -13.35 -14.03 1.78
CA GLY A 175 -12.32 -13.15 2.33
C GLY A 175 -11.28 -12.63 1.31
N ASN A 176 -11.42 -12.96 0.03
CA ASN A 176 -10.60 -12.38 -1.04
C ASN A 176 -11.33 -11.22 -1.70
N TRP A 177 -10.61 -10.13 -1.88
CA TRP A 177 -11.09 -8.99 -2.62
C TRP A 177 -10.89 -9.22 -4.12
N GLN A 178 -11.98 -9.19 -4.89
CA GLN A 178 -11.94 -9.22 -6.34
C GLN A 178 -12.42 -7.89 -6.87
N HIS A 179 -11.75 -7.37 -7.90
CA HIS A 179 -12.23 -6.19 -8.62
C HIS A 179 -12.02 -6.31 -10.12
N THR A 180 -12.92 -5.67 -10.87
CA THR A 180 -12.92 -5.64 -12.34
C THR A 180 -13.21 -4.22 -12.83
N GLY A 181 -12.48 -3.77 -13.85
CA GLY A 181 -12.61 -2.43 -14.39
C GLY A 181 -11.55 -2.15 -15.44
N LYS A 182 -11.16 -0.88 -15.61
CA LYS A 182 -10.07 -0.48 -16.51
C LYS A 182 -8.86 0.01 -15.74
N SER A 183 -7.68 -0.40 -16.20
CA SER A 183 -6.41 0.15 -15.68
C SER A 183 -6.25 1.63 -16.04
N SER A 184 -5.23 2.27 -15.48
CA SER A 184 -4.80 3.63 -15.87
C SER A 184 -4.35 3.77 -17.33
N LYS A 185 -4.19 2.65 -18.05
CA LYS A 185 -3.92 2.61 -19.50
C LYS A 185 -5.18 2.41 -20.34
N GLY A 186 -6.33 2.16 -19.73
CA GLY A 186 -7.59 1.88 -20.41
C GLY A 186 -7.84 0.39 -20.67
N ASP A 187 -6.83 -0.47 -20.45
CA ASP A 187 -6.95 -1.92 -20.65
C ASP A 187 -7.88 -2.55 -19.60
N PRO A 188 -8.70 -3.56 -19.96
CA PRO A 188 -9.48 -4.33 -19.01
C PRO A 188 -8.61 -4.98 -17.95
N THR A 189 -9.10 -4.98 -16.71
CA THR A 189 -8.44 -5.58 -15.55
C THR A 189 -9.45 -6.40 -14.78
N HIS A 190 -8.99 -7.55 -14.31
CA HIS A 190 -9.67 -8.34 -13.29
C HIS A 190 -8.58 -8.92 -12.40
N GLU A 191 -8.59 -8.53 -11.14
CA GLU A 191 -7.55 -8.91 -10.17
C GLU A 191 -8.20 -9.46 -8.90
N VAL A 192 -7.51 -10.42 -8.30
CA VAL A 192 -7.89 -11.02 -7.02
C VAL A 192 -6.77 -10.74 -6.02
N TRP A 193 -7.17 -10.31 -4.85
CA TRP A 193 -6.31 -9.86 -3.77
C TRP A 193 -6.65 -10.65 -2.50
N SER A 194 -5.64 -11.25 -1.90
CA SER A 194 -5.77 -11.98 -0.65
C SER A 194 -5.17 -11.17 0.48
N LEU A 195 -5.89 -11.12 1.61
CA LEU A 195 -5.41 -10.42 2.80
C LEU A 195 -4.07 -11.03 3.23
N ARG A 196 -3.10 -10.17 3.47
CA ARG A 196 -1.75 -10.55 3.81
C ARG A 196 -1.69 -10.97 5.27
N LYS A 197 -1.43 -12.25 5.51
CA LYS A 197 -1.16 -12.78 6.86
C LYS A 197 0.20 -12.31 7.34
N SER A 198 0.37 -12.17 8.65
CA SER A 198 1.68 -11.95 9.26
C SER A 198 2.66 -13.05 8.87
N LEU A 199 3.94 -12.70 8.77
CA LEU A 199 5.05 -13.64 8.67
C LEU A 199 5.21 -14.44 9.98
#